data_AF-A0A352CUQ0-F1
#
_entry.id   AF-A0A352CUQ0-F1
#
_cell.length_a   1.000
_cell.length_b   1.000
_cell.length_c   1.000
_cell.angle_alpha   90.00
_cell.angle_beta   90.00
_cell.angle_gamma   90.00
#
_symmetry.space_group_name_H-M   'P 1'
#
loop_
_entity.id
_entity.type
_entity.pdbx_description
1 polymer ?
#
loop_
_entity_poly.entity_id
_entity_poly.type
_entity_poly.pdbx_seq_one_letter_code
_entity_poly.pdbx_strand_id
1 'polypeptide(L)'
;PVDTDAGTQYFPGCEFLVGGDHIQSVVLQIDKGGLYTVAAETMSDREAREKRSELEQNADYIAENYKVTDYEIDETNASQDDSLVTFFTKTYVGQTLTLEGGEEMQERIGFYLPDEAFSDEDEAADLRQAAHKSLDYLNGAVLSLKVTFSDGTEESYSYRLDTGKIKYSYGGGEGHSIPEFLSDEEAQDQPYLYGILMTDVTVQQ
;
A
#
# COMPACT_ATOMS: atom_id res chain seq x y z
N PRO A 1 14.08 9.44 -22.03
CA PRO A 1 12.86 8.86 -21.43
C PRO A 1 13.17 8.54 -19.97
N VAL A 2 12.72 9.40 -19.06
CA VAL A 2 12.78 9.09 -17.63
C VAL A 2 11.77 7.98 -17.43
N ASP A 3 12.25 6.84 -16.95
CA ASP A 3 11.42 5.69 -16.66
C ASP A 3 10.44 6.09 -15.55
N THR A 4 9.16 6.17 -15.88
CA THR A 4 8.11 6.57 -14.94
C THR A 4 7.69 5.42 -14.03
N ASP A 5 8.23 4.21 -14.25
CA ASP A 5 8.08 3.05 -13.34
C ASP A 5 9.13 3.00 -12.23
N ALA A 6 10.21 3.80 -12.31
CA ALA A 6 11.30 3.75 -11.34
C ALA A 6 10.91 4.17 -9.90
N GLY A 7 9.68 4.67 -9.70
CA GLY A 7 9.13 5.03 -8.39
C GLY A 7 8.09 4.05 -7.82
N THR A 8 7.38 3.29 -8.67
CA THR A 8 6.23 2.45 -8.26
C THR A 8 6.68 1.17 -7.55
N GLN A 9 7.88 0.66 -7.86
CA GLN A 9 8.43 -0.54 -7.25
C GLN A 9 8.51 -0.48 -5.72
N TYR A 10 8.73 0.72 -5.16
CA TYR A 10 8.79 0.94 -3.71
C TYR A 10 7.42 0.89 -3.03
N PHE A 11 6.33 0.94 -3.80
CA PHE A 11 4.93 0.95 -3.39
C PHE A 11 4.23 -0.30 -3.94
N PRO A 12 4.43 -1.48 -3.34
CA PRO A 12 3.98 -2.77 -3.87
C PRO A 12 2.45 -2.93 -3.95
N GLY A 13 1.65 -1.92 -3.59
CA GLY A 13 0.18 -1.98 -3.59
C GLY A 13 -0.40 -2.84 -2.47
N CYS A 14 0.41 -3.25 -1.50
CA CYS A 14 -0.02 -3.94 -0.29
C CYS A 14 -0.52 -2.92 0.73
N GLU A 15 -1.81 -2.61 0.64
CA GLU A 15 -2.48 -1.56 1.41
C GLU A 15 -3.55 -2.12 2.34
N PHE A 16 -3.78 -1.43 3.45
CA PHE A 16 -4.74 -1.78 4.47
C PHE A 16 -5.43 -0.51 4.98
N LEU A 17 -6.61 -0.70 5.58
CA LEU A 17 -7.37 0.38 6.19
C LEU A 17 -7.08 0.45 7.69
N VAL A 18 -6.86 1.65 8.18
CA VAL A 18 -6.81 1.98 9.61
C VAL A 18 -8.05 2.81 9.90
N GLY A 19 -8.93 2.32 10.77
CA GLY A 19 -10.16 3.04 11.03
C GLY A 19 -10.94 2.51 12.23
N GLY A 20 -11.96 3.27 12.60
CA GLY A 20 -12.83 3.03 13.74
C GLY A 20 -13.53 4.30 14.21
N ASP A 21 -14.37 4.15 15.23
CA ASP A 21 -15.17 5.24 15.77
C ASP A 21 -14.53 5.85 17.01
N HIS A 22 -14.78 7.15 17.23
CA HIS A 22 -14.33 7.90 18.41
C HIS A 22 -12.83 7.75 18.69
N ILE A 23 -12.01 7.82 17.65
CA ILE A 23 -10.55 7.75 17.74
C ILE A 23 -10.01 9.17 17.86
N GLN A 24 -9.15 9.43 18.84
CA GLN A 24 -8.41 10.69 18.93
C GLN A 24 -7.16 10.63 18.04
N SER A 25 -6.39 9.55 18.11
CA SER A 25 -5.21 9.35 17.27
C SER A 25 -4.80 7.89 17.17
N VAL A 26 -4.04 7.57 16.13
CA VAL A 26 -3.38 6.28 15.94
C VAL A 26 -1.91 6.51 15.66
N VAL A 27 -1.03 5.83 16.38
CA VAL A 27 0.40 5.76 16.08
C VAL A 27 0.71 4.38 15.52
N LEU A 28 1.17 4.33 14.27
CA LEU A 28 1.67 3.12 13.63
C LEU A 28 3.20 3.11 13.65
N GLN A 29 3.77 1.93 13.88
CA GLN A 29 5.21 1.72 13.78
C GLN A 29 5.51 0.37 13.14
N ILE A 30 6.38 0.33 12.13
CA ILE A 30 6.88 -0.91 11.54
C ILE A 30 8.39 -1.03 11.78
N ASP A 31 8.86 -2.23 12.13
CA ASP A 31 10.28 -2.49 12.43
C ASP A 31 11.15 -2.75 11.18
N LYS A 32 10.53 -3.06 10.04
CA LYS A 32 11.18 -3.38 8.78
C LYS A 32 10.44 -2.76 7.59
N GLY A 33 11.20 -2.15 6.69
CA GLY A 33 10.64 -1.36 5.59
C GLY A 33 10.16 0.01 6.06
N GLY A 34 9.03 0.47 5.55
CA GLY A 34 8.35 1.67 6.03
C GLY A 34 6.88 1.70 5.67
N LEU A 35 6.24 2.86 5.84
CA LEU A 35 4.83 3.08 5.57
C LEU A 35 4.65 4.20 4.56
N TYR A 36 3.51 4.18 3.87
CA TYR A 36 3.03 5.29 3.07
C TYR A 36 1.53 5.54 3.28
N THR A 37 1.11 6.79 3.13
CA THR A 37 -0.32 7.16 3.10
C THR A 37 -0.83 7.19 1.67
N VAL A 38 -2.12 6.93 1.49
CA VAL A 38 -2.81 7.04 0.20
C VAL A 38 -3.91 8.08 0.30
N ALA A 39 -3.75 9.19 -0.41
CA ALA A 39 -4.80 10.19 -0.58
C ALA A 39 -5.51 9.96 -1.92
N ALA A 40 -6.83 10.06 -1.94
CA ALA A 40 -7.65 9.96 -3.14
C ALA A 40 -8.40 11.29 -3.35
N GLU A 41 -8.25 11.86 -4.54
CA GLU A 41 -8.92 13.10 -4.91
C GLU A 41 -9.71 12.90 -6.20
N THR A 42 -11.01 13.21 -6.18
CA THR A 42 -11.82 13.24 -7.41
C THR A 42 -11.67 14.60 -8.09
N MET A 43 -11.23 14.61 -9.33
CA MET A 43 -11.04 15.83 -10.13
C MET A 43 -11.33 15.55 -11.61
N SER A 44 -11.36 16.59 -12.44
CA SER A 44 -11.46 16.39 -13.89
C SER A 44 -10.17 15.78 -14.45
N ASP A 45 -10.29 15.00 -15.52
CA ASP A 45 -9.17 14.45 -16.27
C ASP A 45 -8.14 15.52 -16.70
N ARG A 46 -8.60 16.73 -17.03
CA ARG A 46 -7.70 17.87 -17.32
C ARG A 46 -6.91 18.32 -16.09
N GLU A 47 -7.56 18.49 -14.95
CA GLU A 47 -6.90 18.86 -13.69
C GLU A 47 -5.87 17.80 -13.25
N ALA A 48 -6.21 16.51 -13.40
CA ALA A 48 -5.28 15.42 -13.10
C ALA A 48 -4.01 15.48 -13.96
N ARG A 49 -4.14 15.79 -15.26
CA ARG A 49 -2.99 15.98 -16.16
C ARG A 49 -2.14 17.19 -15.78
N GLU A 50 -2.77 18.31 -15.44
CA GLU A 50 -2.09 19.52 -14.98
C GLU A 50 -1.31 19.24 -13.70
N LYS A 51 -1.95 18.64 -12.69
CA LYS A 51 -1.32 18.24 -11.42
C LYS A 51 -0.16 17.27 -11.63
N ARG A 52 -0.32 16.25 -12.49
CA ARG A 52 0.77 15.32 -12.85
C ARG A 52 1.96 16.05 -13.48
N SER A 53 1.71 16.96 -14.40
CA SER A 53 2.76 17.76 -15.05
C SER A 53 3.52 18.64 -14.06
N GLU A 54 2.82 19.26 -13.10
CA GLU A 54 3.47 20.04 -12.03
C GLU A 54 4.35 19.17 -11.13
N LEU A 55 3.90 17.96 -10.79
CA LEU A 55 4.66 17.03 -9.97
C LEU A 55 5.88 16.47 -10.74
N GLU A 56 5.74 16.15 -12.03
CA GLU A 56 6.88 15.72 -12.87
C GLU A 56 7.95 16.81 -13.01
N GLN A 57 7.56 18.08 -13.13
CA GLN A 57 8.51 19.20 -13.22
C GLN A 57 9.27 19.44 -11.92
N ASN A 58 8.69 19.03 -10.79
CA ASN A 58 9.30 19.12 -9.47
C ASN A 58 9.88 17.77 -9.00
N ALA A 59 10.13 16.83 -9.92
CA ALA A 59 10.52 15.45 -9.59
C ALA A 59 11.73 15.35 -8.65
N ASP A 60 12.71 16.25 -8.72
CA ASP A 60 13.86 16.24 -7.79
C ASP A 60 13.46 16.63 -6.35
N TYR A 61 12.50 17.55 -6.18
CA TYR A 61 11.94 17.96 -4.87
C TYR A 61 10.97 16.92 -4.31
N ILE A 62 10.25 16.25 -5.21
CA ILE A 62 9.30 15.17 -4.93
C ILE A 62 10.04 13.88 -4.60
N ALA A 63 11.11 13.51 -5.28
CA ALA A 63 11.93 12.34 -4.95
C ALA A 63 12.43 12.33 -3.49
N GLU A 64 12.63 13.51 -2.89
CA GLU A 64 12.98 13.68 -1.47
C GLU A 64 11.78 13.65 -0.49
N ASN A 65 10.54 13.89 -0.93
CA ASN A 65 9.37 14.11 -0.02
C ASN A 65 8.05 13.39 -0.40
N TYR A 66 7.89 12.92 -1.63
CA TYR A 66 6.65 12.39 -2.23
C TYR A 66 7.02 11.34 -3.27
N LYS A 67 6.53 10.11 -3.15
CA LYS A 67 6.79 9.11 -4.20
C LYS A 67 5.48 8.45 -4.61
N VAL A 68 5.14 8.73 -5.88
CA VAL A 68 4.13 8.08 -6.73
C VAL A 68 2.73 8.70 -6.69
N THR A 69 2.33 9.23 -7.84
CA THR A 69 0.94 9.52 -8.19
C THR A 69 0.44 8.45 -9.15
N ASP A 70 -0.46 7.61 -8.65
CA ASP A 70 -1.14 6.61 -9.48
C ASP A 70 -2.48 7.19 -9.94
N TYR A 71 -2.85 6.95 -11.19
CA TYR A 71 -4.09 7.49 -11.75
C TYR A 71 -5.03 6.32 -12.06
N GLU A 72 -6.22 6.33 -11.48
CA GLU A 72 -7.28 5.42 -11.91
C GLU A 72 -8.36 6.25 -12.61
N ILE A 73 -8.50 6.00 -13.91
CA ILE A 73 -9.59 6.56 -14.71
C ILE A 73 -10.84 5.78 -14.36
N ASP A 74 -11.88 6.46 -13.89
CA ASP A 74 -13.21 5.86 -13.85
C ASP A 74 -13.73 5.80 -15.30
N GLU A 75 -13.46 4.67 -15.97
CA GLU A 75 -13.78 4.45 -17.38
C GLU A 75 -15.29 4.48 -17.67
N THR A 76 -16.16 4.51 -16.65
CA THR A 76 -17.61 4.55 -16.84
C THR A 76 -18.12 5.82 -17.54
N ASN A 77 -17.29 6.86 -17.66
CA ASN A 77 -17.63 8.12 -18.35
C ASN A 77 -16.55 8.61 -19.35
N ALA A 78 -15.69 7.73 -19.87
CA ALA A 78 -14.54 8.07 -20.72
C ALA A 78 -14.88 8.53 -22.17
N SER A 79 -15.83 9.45 -22.35
CA SER A 79 -16.18 9.99 -23.68
C SER A 79 -16.14 11.51 -23.82
N GLN A 80 -15.79 12.29 -22.79
CA GLN A 80 -15.61 13.76 -22.90
C GLN A 80 -14.47 14.24 -21.99
N ASP A 81 -13.83 15.35 -22.37
CA ASP A 81 -12.71 16.09 -21.71
C ASP A 81 -13.05 16.62 -20.29
N ASP A 82 -14.07 16.06 -19.66
CA ASP A 82 -14.67 16.42 -18.37
C ASP A 82 -15.07 15.16 -17.56
N SER A 83 -14.52 13.99 -17.92
CA SER A 83 -14.67 12.78 -17.10
C SER A 83 -13.98 13.00 -15.75
N LEU A 84 -14.69 12.70 -14.67
CA LEU A 84 -14.09 12.67 -13.33
C LEU A 84 -13.16 11.47 -13.24
N VAL A 85 -11.98 11.70 -12.68
CA VAL A 85 -10.96 10.67 -12.40
C VAL A 85 -10.65 10.69 -10.91
N THR A 86 -10.23 9.55 -10.38
CA THR A 86 -9.67 9.49 -9.03
C THR A 86 -8.15 9.53 -9.13
N PHE A 87 -7.58 10.61 -8.60
CA PHE A 87 -6.15 10.80 -8.54
C PHE A 87 -5.63 10.32 -7.19
N PHE A 88 -4.79 9.27 -7.20
CA PHE A 88 -4.19 8.74 -5.98
C PHE A 88 -2.80 9.30 -5.78
N THR A 89 -2.53 9.83 -4.59
CA THR A 89 -1.20 10.26 -4.17
C THR A 89 -0.70 9.34 -3.07
N LYS A 90 0.45 8.70 -3.30
CA LYS A 90 1.16 7.90 -2.30
C LYS A 90 2.29 8.72 -1.70
N THR A 91 2.39 8.75 -0.38
CA THR A 91 3.41 9.55 0.32
C THR A 91 4.13 8.70 1.33
N TYR A 92 5.43 8.48 1.14
CA TYR A 92 6.27 7.80 2.12
C TYR A 92 6.34 8.61 3.42
N VAL A 93 6.11 7.96 4.56
CA VAL A 93 6.06 8.61 5.89
C VAL A 93 7.08 8.04 6.88
N GLY A 94 7.98 7.16 6.43
CA GLY A 94 8.95 6.54 7.31
C GLY A 94 8.42 5.29 8.02
N GLN A 95 9.08 4.92 9.11
CA GLN A 95 8.72 3.75 9.92
C GLN A 95 7.70 4.05 11.01
N THR A 96 7.42 5.32 11.28
CA THR A 96 6.45 5.77 12.28
C THR A 96 5.50 6.76 11.64
N LEU A 97 4.20 6.55 11.81
CA LEU A 97 3.15 7.43 11.32
C LEU A 97 2.19 7.75 12.46
N THR A 98 1.92 9.02 12.69
CA THR A 98 0.83 9.47 13.57
C THR A 98 -0.32 9.95 12.70
N LEU A 99 -1.50 9.39 12.94
CA LEU A 99 -2.75 9.79 12.33
C LEU A 99 -3.60 10.49 13.38
N GLU A 100 -4.16 11.63 13.01
CA GLU A 100 -5.22 12.28 13.77
C GLU A 100 -6.54 11.55 13.48
N GLY A 101 -7.32 11.29 14.53
CA GLY A 101 -8.61 10.62 14.41
C GLY A 101 -9.79 11.59 14.30
N GLY A 102 -10.98 11.05 14.48
CA GLY A 102 -12.25 11.77 14.50
C GLY A 102 -13.38 10.90 15.02
N GLU A 103 -14.62 11.38 14.85
CA GLU A 103 -15.83 10.60 15.16
C GLU A 103 -15.88 9.29 14.36
N GLU A 104 -15.49 9.35 13.09
CA GLU A 104 -15.32 8.22 12.18
C GLU A 104 -14.01 8.42 11.42
N MET A 105 -13.09 7.46 11.54
CA MET A 105 -11.78 7.49 10.90
C MET A 105 -11.65 6.34 9.90
N GLN A 106 -11.12 6.63 8.71
CA GLN A 106 -10.79 5.63 7.70
C GLN A 106 -9.62 6.09 6.83
N GLU A 107 -8.41 5.69 7.20
CA GLU A 107 -7.18 6.05 6.50
C GLU A 107 -6.62 4.84 5.74
N ARG A 108 -6.23 5.05 4.48
CA ARG A 108 -5.62 4.02 3.63
C ARG A 108 -4.10 4.13 3.70
N ILE A 109 -3.47 3.09 4.23
CA ILE A 109 -2.02 3.01 4.50
C ILE A 109 -1.46 1.83 3.71
N GLY A 110 -0.21 1.93 3.25
CA GLY A 110 0.50 0.81 2.62
C GLY A 110 1.92 0.65 3.13
N PHE A 111 2.53 -0.49 2.79
CA PHE A 111 3.91 -0.79 3.15
C PHE A 111 4.89 -0.33 2.09
N TYR A 112 5.93 0.38 2.50
CA TYR A 112 7.01 0.85 1.64
C TYR A 112 8.20 -0.11 1.68
N LEU A 113 8.73 -0.43 0.51
CA LEU A 113 9.97 -1.19 0.35
C LEU A 113 11.16 -0.22 0.22
N PRO A 114 12.24 -0.37 0.97
CA PRO A 114 13.44 0.46 0.80
C PRO A 114 14.34 -0.09 -0.31
N ASP A 115 15.40 0.64 -0.69
CA ASP A 115 16.31 0.24 -1.76
C ASP A 115 16.91 -1.16 -1.52
N GLU A 116 17.18 -1.51 -0.26
CA GLU A 116 17.75 -2.81 0.12
C GLU A 116 16.80 -4.00 -0.13
N ALA A 117 15.52 -3.74 -0.41
CA ALA A 117 14.56 -4.78 -0.81
C ALA A 117 14.77 -5.25 -2.25
N PHE A 118 15.50 -4.49 -3.07
CA PHE A 118 15.71 -4.80 -4.48
C PHE A 118 17.12 -5.35 -4.66
N SER A 119 17.21 -6.57 -5.21
CA SER A 119 18.50 -7.18 -5.54
C SER A 119 18.97 -6.73 -6.91
N ASP A 120 20.26 -6.40 -7.05
CA ASP A 120 20.92 -6.18 -8.35
C ASP A 120 21.11 -7.48 -9.16
N GLU A 121 20.64 -8.63 -8.66
CA GLU A 121 20.92 -9.95 -9.24
C GLU A 121 19.97 -10.32 -10.40
N ASP A 122 20.63 -10.63 -11.53
CA ASP A 122 20.14 -11.18 -12.80
C ASP A 122 19.18 -10.29 -13.62
N GLU A 123 19.74 -9.58 -14.62
CA GLU A 123 19.01 -9.02 -15.77
C GLU A 123 18.16 -10.09 -16.53
N ALA A 124 18.40 -11.38 -16.25
CA ALA A 124 17.68 -12.52 -16.80
C ALA A 124 16.62 -13.12 -15.85
N ALA A 125 16.44 -12.59 -14.63
CA ALA A 125 15.43 -13.07 -13.69
C ALA A 125 14.02 -12.73 -14.19
N ASP A 126 13.09 -13.66 -13.97
CA ASP A 126 11.66 -13.43 -14.20
C ASP A 126 11.19 -12.26 -13.32
N LEU A 127 10.71 -11.18 -13.94
CA LEU A 127 10.24 -9.96 -13.26
C LEU A 127 9.23 -10.27 -12.15
N ARG A 128 8.42 -11.32 -12.31
CA ARG A 128 7.46 -11.76 -11.29
C ARG A 128 8.17 -12.32 -10.06
N GLN A 129 9.21 -13.12 -10.26
CA GLN A 129 10.00 -13.69 -9.15
C GLN A 129 10.81 -12.61 -8.43
N ALA A 130 11.33 -11.63 -9.18
CA ALA A 130 11.99 -10.46 -8.59
C ALA A 130 11.02 -9.67 -7.69
N ALA A 131 9.79 -9.39 -8.18
CA ALA A 131 8.77 -8.71 -7.39
C ALA A 131 8.39 -9.46 -6.11
N HIS A 132 8.26 -10.80 -6.17
CA HIS A 132 8.02 -11.62 -4.98
C HIS A 132 9.15 -11.49 -3.96
N LYS A 133 10.42 -11.60 -4.41
CA LYS A 133 11.60 -11.47 -3.55
C LYS A 133 11.68 -10.10 -2.89
N SER A 134 11.34 -9.04 -3.63
CA SER A 134 11.30 -7.69 -3.07
C SER A 134 10.26 -7.57 -1.97
N LEU A 135 9.07 -8.16 -2.16
CA LEU A 135 8.04 -8.15 -1.12
C LEU A 135 8.44 -8.99 0.11
N ASP A 136 9.19 -10.08 -0.07
CA ASP A 136 9.73 -10.90 1.01
C ASP A 136 10.69 -10.13 1.94
N TYR A 137 11.14 -8.95 1.54
CA TYR A 137 11.79 -8.02 2.47
C TYR A 137 10.89 -7.70 3.67
N LEU A 138 9.57 -7.68 3.55
CA LEU A 138 8.66 -7.43 4.68
C LEU A 138 8.32 -8.70 5.49
N ASN A 139 8.75 -9.88 5.04
CA ASN A 139 8.44 -11.13 5.73
C ASN A 139 9.03 -11.15 7.15
N GLY A 140 8.19 -11.47 8.13
CA GLY A 140 8.51 -11.48 9.55
C GLY A 140 8.54 -10.11 10.23
N ALA A 141 8.25 -9.02 9.50
CA ALA A 141 8.14 -7.69 10.10
C ALA A 141 7.00 -7.62 11.13
N VAL A 142 7.08 -6.68 12.06
CA VAL A 142 6.04 -6.42 13.05
C VAL A 142 5.52 -4.99 12.90
N LEU A 143 4.22 -4.88 12.63
CA LEU A 143 3.47 -3.64 12.67
C LEU A 143 2.84 -3.47 14.06
N SER A 144 3.26 -2.45 14.79
CA SER A 144 2.69 -2.05 16.07
C SER A 144 1.75 -0.87 15.89
N LEU A 145 0.59 -0.91 16.54
CA LEU A 145 -0.35 0.20 16.57
C LEU A 145 -0.62 0.58 18.03
N LYS A 146 -0.66 1.88 18.30
CA LYS A 146 -1.20 2.44 19.53
C LYS A 146 -2.38 3.34 19.18
N VAL A 147 -3.56 3.00 19.67
CA VAL A 147 -4.80 3.77 19.46
C VAL A 147 -5.10 4.53 20.74
N THR A 148 -5.38 5.82 20.62
CA THR A 148 -5.93 6.64 21.70
C THR A 148 -7.35 7.03 21.30
N PHE A 149 -8.34 6.68 22.11
CA PHE A 149 -9.74 7.00 21.88
C PHE A 149 -10.11 8.37 22.45
N SER A 150 -11.22 8.95 22.00
CA SER A 150 -11.72 10.26 22.42
C SER A 150 -12.06 10.36 23.91
N ASP A 151 -12.30 9.22 24.58
CA ASP A 151 -12.49 9.17 26.04
C ASP A 151 -11.17 9.11 26.83
N GLY A 152 -10.04 9.10 26.14
CA GLY A 152 -8.68 9.02 26.68
C GLY A 152 -8.19 7.60 26.97
N THR A 153 -8.97 6.56 26.67
CA THR A 153 -8.49 5.18 26.75
C THR A 153 -7.46 4.90 25.64
N GLU A 154 -6.55 3.96 25.91
CA GLU A 154 -5.52 3.56 24.97
C GLU A 154 -5.51 2.05 24.79
N GLU A 155 -5.34 1.61 23.55
CA GLU A 155 -5.15 0.20 23.20
C GLU A 155 -3.89 0.05 22.34
N SER A 156 -3.28 -1.13 22.41
CA SER A 156 -2.10 -1.44 21.62
C SER A 156 -2.26 -2.78 20.93
N TYR A 157 -1.90 -2.81 19.66
CA TYR A 157 -2.01 -3.96 18.79
C TYR A 157 -0.65 -4.27 18.17
N SER A 158 -0.39 -5.52 17.86
CA SER A 158 0.82 -5.93 17.15
C SER A 158 0.48 -7.01 16.13
N TYR A 159 0.92 -6.83 14.90
CA TYR A 159 0.69 -7.74 13.79
C TYR A 159 2.01 -8.20 13.20
N ARG A 160 2.20 -9.52 13.06
CA ARG A 160 3.31 -10.07 12.27
C ARG A 160 2.89 -10.13 10.80
N LEU A 161 3.77 -9.68 9.93
CA LEU A 161 3.61 -9.75 8.48
C LEU A 161 4.23 -11.05 7.99
N ASP A 162 3.45 -11.84 7.28
CA ASP A 162 3.94 -13.01 6.54
C ASP A 162 3.70 -12.75 5.05
N THR A 163 4.67 -13.10 4.19
CA THR A 163 4.54 -12.98 2.73
C THR A 163 4.34 -14.35 2.08
N GLY A 164 3.62 -14.38 0.96
CA GLY A 164 3.42 -15.61 0.22
C GLY A 164 2.34 -15.55 -0.85
N LYS A 165 2.05 -16.72 -1.42
CA LYS A 165 1.04 -16.92 -2.46
C LYS A 165 -0.35 -17.00 -1.82
N ILE A 166 -1.02 -15.86 -1.69
CA ILE A 166 -2.37 -15.75 -1.15
C ILE A 166 -3.36 -16.33 -2.15
N LYS A 167 -4.18 -17.27 -1.67
CA LYS A 167 -5.21 -17.90 -2.47
C LYS A 167 -6.16 -16.86 -3.06
N TYR A 168 -6.44 -16.99 -4.34
CA TYR A 168 -7.33 -16.09 -5.06
C TYR A 168 -8.50 -16.88 -5.66
N SER A 169 -9.67 -16.29 -5.68
CA SER A 169 -10.85 -16.88 -6.32
C SER A 169 -11.47 -15.88 -7.27
N TYR A 170 -11.95 -16.36 -8.42
CA TYR A 170 -12.68 -15.55 -9.39
C TYR A 170 -14.10 -16.11 -9.53
N GLY A 171 -15.10 -15.30 -9.20
CA GLY A 171 -16.50 -15.72 -9.17
C GLY A 171 -17.42 -14.54 -9.42
N GLY A 172 -18.44 -14.71 -10.26
CA GLY A 172 -19.43 -13.65 -10.51
C GLY A 172 -18.90 -12.43 -11.27
N GLY A 173 -17.72 -12.52 -11.90
CA GLY A 173 -17.06 -11.39 -12.58
C GLY A 173 -16.11 -10.59 -11.69
N GLU A 174 -16.05 -10.92 -10.40
CA GLU A 174 -15.17 -10.28 -9.42
C GLU A 174 -14.16 -11.29 -8.89
N GLY A 175 -12.99 -10.78 -8.50
CA GLY A 175 -11.95 -11.58 -7.88
C GLY A 175 -11.78 -11.22 -6.41
N HIS A 176 -11.59 -12.23 -5.58
CA HIS A 176 -11.48 -12.09 -4.13
C HIS A 176 -10.26 -12.84 -3.62
N SER A 177 -9.44 -12.17 -2.80
CA SER A 177 -8.40 -12.81 -2.01
C SER A 177 -9.01 -13.57 -0.83
N ILE A 178 -8.50 -14.77 -0.58
CA ILE A 178 -8.84 -15.58 0.59
C ILE A 178 -7.63 -15.48 1.53
N PRO A 179 -7.79 -15.14 2.82
CA PRO A 179 -6.68 -14.87 3.75
C PRO A 179 -5.99 -16.16 4.20
N GLU A 180 -5.45 -16.89 3.24
CA GLU A 180 -4.79 -18.19 3.39
C GLU A 180 -3.70 -18.30 2.32
N PHE A 181 -2.51 -18.77 2.71
CA PHE A 181 -1.45 -19.07 1.75
C PHE A 181 -1.65 -20.43 1.11
N LEU A 182 -1.41 -20.50 -0.19
CA LEU A 182 -1.22 -21.74 -0.90
C LEU A 182 0.17 -22.30 -0.64
N SER A 183 0.25 -23.62 -0.55
CA SER A 183 1.52 -24.33 -0.71
C SER A 183 2.06 -24.21 -2.15
N ASP A 184 3.34 -24.54 -2.34
CA ASP A 184 3.94 -24.54 -3.67
C ASP A 184 3.30 -25.56 -4.62
N GLU A 185 2.76 -26.67 -4.10
CA GLU A 185 2.03 -27.66 -4.88
C GLU A 185 0.67 -27.10 -5.33
N GLU A 186 -0.10 -26.53 -4.41
CA GLU A 186 -1.40 -25.94 -4.73
C GLU A 186 -1.31 -24.77 -5.71
N ALA A 187 -0.24 -23.96 -5.59
CA ALA A 187 0.01 -22.83 -6.47
C ALA A 187 0.34 -23.21 -7.93
N GLN A 188 0.53 -24.50 -8.23
CA GLN A 188 0.68 -24.98 -9.61
C GLN A 188 -0.66 -24.99 -10.35
N ASP A 189 -1.75 -25.29 -9.62
CA ASP A 189 -3.07 -25.54 -10.20
C ASP A 189 -4.12 -24.49 -9.77
N GLN A 190 -3.84 -23.68 -8.75
CA GLN A 190 -4.75 -22.66 -8.24
C GLN A 190 -4.24 -21.23 -8.49
N PRO A 191 -5.13 -20.28 -8.82
CA PRO A 191 -4.74 -18.88 -8.94
C PRO A 191 -4.39 -18.27 -7.59
N TYR A 192 -3.42 -17.36 -7.60
CA TYR A 192 -2.95 -16.67 -6.41
C TYR A 192 -2.50 -15.24 -6.72
N LEU A 193 -2.51 -14.41 -5.68
CA LEU A 193 -1.79 -13.14 -5.62
C LEU A 193 -0.61 -13.31 -4.66
N TYR A 194 0.56 -12.78 -4.99
CA TYR A 194 1.64 -12.72 -4.01
C TYR A 194 1.46 -11.47 -3.16
N GLY A 195 1.40 -11.61 -1.85
CA GLY A 195 1.02 -10.51 -0.96
C GLY A 195 1.40 -10.75 0.49
N ILE A 196 0.87 -9.89 1.34
CA ILE A 196 1.11 -9.88 2.79
C ILE A 196 -0.18 -10.30 3.51
N LEU A 197 -0.06 -11.23 4.46
CA LEU A 197 -1.09 -11.46 5.48
C LEU A 197 -0.58 -10.96 6.83
N MET A 198 -1.47 -10.32 7.58
CA MET A 198 -1.19 -9.81 8.92
C MET A 198 -1.80 -10.76 9.96
N THR A 199 -0.98 -11.28 10.86
CA THR A 199 -1.42 -12.13 11.97
C THR A 199 -1.34 -11.34 13.26
N ASP A 200 -2.45 -11.24 14.00
CA ASP A 200 -2.47 -10.63 15.33
C ASP A 200 -1.57 -11.44 16.29
N VAL A 201 -0.58 -10.77 16.86
CA VAL A 201 0.38 -11.29 17.84
C VAL A 201 0.38 -10.45 19.12
N THR A 202 -0.69 -9.68 19.34
CA THR A 202 -0.85 -8.82 20.51
C THR A 202 -0.72 -9.64 21.79
N VAL A 203 0.27 -9.29 22.62
CA VAL A 203 0.45 -9.94 23.92
C VAL A 203 -0.55 -9.34 24.91
N GLN A 204 -1.58 -10.11 25.27
CA GLN A 204 -2.48 -9.72 26.37
C GLN A 204 -1.69 -9.75 27.69
N GLN A 205 -1.58 -8.60 28.35
CA GLN A 205 -1.04 -8.48 29.71
C GLN A 205 -2.07 -8.85 30.77
#